data_AF-A0A7Y1TP46-F1
#
_entry.id   AF-A0A7Y1TP46-F1
#
_cell.length_a   1.000
_cell.length_b   1.000
_cell.length_c   1.000
_cell.angle_alpha   90.00
_cell.angle_beta   90.00
_cell.angle_gamma   90.00
#
_symmetry.space_group_name_H-M   'P 1'
#
loop_
_entity.id
_entity.type
_entity.pdbx_description
1 polymer ?
#
loop_
_entity_poly.entity_id
_entity_poly.type
_entity_poly.pdbx_seq_one_letter_code
_entity_poly.pdbx_strand_id
1 'polypeptide(L)'
;MIKKLTQLLIVLFIFGFSGEVLAQKKPVWKNRNKKKKTETPAPKPKPKKGAIQPYHKVVTKDAKTDEGLFKVHQIDDKFLYEIPDSLLEREMLMVTRIAKTASGIGFGGGKANTKVLRWQKKGKKIVLRVVSHQVVAADSLPVHEAVVNSNFEPVLYTFPIKAFNKDTTATVIDVTELFTKDVKALGLPQNRRKQYKVTRLEANKSFIESVKSYPLNIEARHVKTYASGAPPSNASTGTISVEMSNSMILLPEKPMKRRYFDERVGWFARGQVDYGDEAQKSKTIRFLDRWRLEVKDEDIEKFKRGELVEPKKPIVYYIDRATPKKWRQYIKKGIEDWQVAFEEAGFKNAIIAKDPPSIEEDPDWSPEDVRYSVVRYLASPIPNAMGPHVSDPRSGEILESDINWYHNVMTLLRNWFFVQTAAINPDAQSTEFKDEVMGRLIRFVSAHEVGHTLGLPHNMGSSVAYPVDSLRSATFTQKYGTAPSIMDYARFNYVAQPGDDGVALMPNIGIYDKHAIRWGYRPILDAETAEDEKKTLNKWITDHADDPMYRFGHQQVFSVVDP
;
A
#
# COMPACT_ATOMS: atom_id res chain seq x y z
N MET A 1 -12.91 -37.16 -54.81
CA MET A 1 -13.50 -38.31 -54.10
C MET A 1 -14.32 -37.76 -52.93
N ILE A 2 -15.64 -37.50 -53.09
CA ILE A 2 -16.77 -38.43 -52.81
C ILE A 2 -16.68 -38.88 -51.33
N LYS A 3 -17.55 -38.56 -50.34
CA LYS A 3 -18.96 -38.08 -50.19
C LYS A 3 -19.05 -37.47 -48.75
N LYS A 4 -19.73 -36.35 -48.42
CA LYS A 4 -21.21 -36.11 -48.24
C LYS A 4 -21.88 -37.18 -47.33
N LEU A 5 -22.82 -36.98 -46.41
CA LEU A 5 -23.87 -36.00 -46.09
C LEU A 5 -24.47 -36.48 -44.72
N THR A 6 -24.65 -35.69 -43.66
CA THR A 6 -25.83 -34.87 -43.24
C THR A 6 -27.10 -35.61 -42.74
N GLN A 7 -27.75 -34.99 -41.72
CA GLN A 7 -29.17 -35.08 -41.27
C GLN A 7 -29.56 -36.27 -40.35
N LEU A 8 -30.49 -36.20 -39.38
CA LEU A 8 -31.58 -35.26 -39.02
C LEU A 8 -32.04 -35.49 -37.55
N LEU A 9 -32.79 -34.53 -37.02
CA LEU A 9 -33.54 -34.46 -35.75
C LEU A 9 -34.43 -35.67 -35.38
N ILE A 10 -34.60 -35.91 -34.07
CA ILE A 10 -35.91 -36.25 -33.45
C ILE A 10 -36.05 -35.50 -32.11
N VAL A 11 -37.08 -34.65 -32.05
CA VAL A 11 -37.70 -34.08 -30.85
C VAL A 11 -38.75 -35.08 -30.36
N LEU A 12 -38.83 -35.34 -29.05
CA LEU A 12 -40.00 -35.97 -28.45
C LEU A 12 -40.31 -35.36 -27.08
N PHE A 13 -41.38 -34.58 -27.08
CA PHE A 13 -42.18 -34.12 -25.93
C PHE A 13 -42.80 -35.33 -25.22
N ILE A 14 -42.76 -35.35 -23.88
CA ILE A 14 -43.73 -36.12 -23.08
C ILE A 14 -44.35 -35.17 -22.06
N PHE A 15 -45.64 -34.89 -22.28
CA PHE A 15 -46.58 -34.37 -21.29
C PHE A 15 -46.97 -35.48 -20.32
N GLY A 16 -47.01 -35.17 -19.02
CA GLY A 16 -47.67 -35.98 -18.00
C GLY A 16 -48.33 -35.05 -16.98
N PHE A 17 -49.65 -35.02 -17.00
CA PHE A 17 -50.53 -34.14 -16.24
C PHE A 17 -50.97 -34.79 -14.91
N SER A 18 -51.12 -33.92 -13.89
CA SER A 18 -52.04 -33.96 -12.74
C SER A 18 -52.05 -35.09 -11.70
N GLY A 19 -51.97 -34.65 -10.43
CA GLY A 19 -52.51 -35.33 -9.25
C GLY A 19 -52.47 -34.40 -8.03
N GLU A 20 -53.44 -33.48 -7.92
CA GLU A 20 -53.73 -32.77 -6.66
C GLU A 20 -54.31 -33.75 -5.63
N VAL A 21 -53.80 -33.73 -4.40
CA VAL A 21 -54.44 -34.36 -3.25
C VAL A 21 -54.76 -33.28 -2.22
N LEU A 22 -56.02 -32.84 -2.24
CA LEU A 22 -56.69 -32.16 -1.15
C LEU A 22 -57.07 -33.21 -0.09
N ALA A 23 -56.44 -33.16 1.09
CA ALA A 23 -56.86 -33.93 2.24
C ALA A 23 -57.65 -33.05 3.23
N GLN A 24 -58.82 -33.55 3.60
CA GLN A 24 -59.92 -32.91 4.31
C GLN A 24 -59.59 -32.49 5.75
N LYS A 25 -60.07 -31.30 6.13
CA LYS A 25 -60.34 -30.91 7.52
C LYS A 25 -61.59 -31.66 8.02
N LYS A 26 -61.52 -32.25 9.22
CA LYS A 26 -62.68 -32.54 10.07
C LYS A 26 -62.57 -31.81 11.42
N PRO A 27 -63.69 -31.32 11.98
CA PRO A 27 -63.70 -30.44 13.14
C PRO A 27 -63.61 -31.26 14.44
N VAL A 28 -62.83 -30.78 15.41
CA VAL A 28 -62.88 -31.27 16.79
C VAL A 28 -63.53 -30.21 17.66
N TRP A 29 -64.70 -30.59 18.17
CA TRP A 29 -65.56 -29.82 19.05
C TRP A 29 -64.94 -29.70 20.45
N LYS A 30 -65.13 -28.54 21.05
CA LYS A 30 -64.65 -28.15 22.39
C LYS A 30 -65.24 -29.05 23.47
N ASN A 31 -64.39 -29.48 24.41
CA ASN A 31 -64.84 -29.89 25.74
C ASN A 31 -64.24 -28.96 26.80
N ARG A 32 -65.09 -28.13 27.41
CA ARG A 32 -64.78 -27.23 28.53
C ARG A 32 -64.84 -28.04 29.82
N ASN A 33 -63.68 -28.27 30.46
CA ASN A 33 -63.50 -28.17 31.92
C ASN A 33 -62.12 -28.70 32.32
N LYS A 34 -61.22 -27.81 32.74
CA LYS A 34 -60.22 -28.11 33.78
C LYS A 34 -59.59 -26.83 34.34
N LYS A 35 -59.80 -26.71 35.66
CA LYS A 35 -59.19 -25.85 36.70
C LYS A 35 -57.99 -24.98 36.28
N LYS A 36 -58.09 -23.68 36.57
CA LYS A 36 -56.98 -22.71 36.66
C LYS A 36 -55.89 -23.26 37.59
N LYS A 37 -54.73 -23.60 37.02
CA LYS A 37 -53.45 -23.64 37.73
C LYS A 37 -52.71 -22.34 37.46
N THR A 38 -52.23 -21.71 38.50
CA THR A 38 -51.39 -20.51 38.48
C THR A 38 -50.09 -20.85 37.75
N GLU A 39 -49.87 -20.26 36.57
CA GLU A 39 -48.64 -20.42 35.80
C GLU A 39 -47.54 -19.55 36.41
N THR A 40 -46.49 -20.20 36.92
CA THR A 40 -45.18 -19.59 37.15
C THR A 40 -44.63 -19.09 35.80
N PRO A 41 -43.97 -17.92 35.71
CA PRO A 41 -43.50 -17.40 34.43
C PRO A 41 -42.55 -18.40 33.78
N ALA A 42 -42.88 -18.82 32.55
CA ALA A 42 -42.00 -19.67 31.77
C ALA A 42 -40.61 -18.99 31.62
N PRO A 43 -39.50 -19.73 31.81
CA PRO A 43 -38.18 -19.17 31.61
C PRO A 43 -38.08 -18.62 30.17
N LYS A 44 -37.61 -17.38 30.02
CA LYS A 44 -37.45 -16.72 28.73
C LYS A 44 -36.74 -17.68 27.76
N PRO A 45 -37.27 -17.92 26.55
CA PRO A 45 -36.68 -18.86 25.61
C PRO A 45 -35.22 -18.46 25.34
N LYS A 46 -34.30 -19.42 25.47
CA LYS A 46 -32.88 -19.21 25.13
C LYS A 46 -32.80 -18.66 23.70
N PRO A 47 -32.03 -17.60 23.44
CA PRO A 47 -31.93 -17.03 22.10
C PRO A 47 -31.49 -18.10 21.10
N LYS A 48 -32.14 -18.16 19.93
CA LYS A 48 -31.69 -19.03 18.83
C LYS A 48 -30.23 -18.71 18.49
N LYS A 49 -29.41 -19.73 18.24
CA LYS A 49 -28.00 -19.58 17.85
C LYS A 49 -27.92 -18.67 16.62
N GLY A 50 -27.28 -17.50 16.76
CA GLY A 50 -27.18 -16.49 15.69
C GLY A 50 -28.28 -15.40 15.70
N ALA A 51 -29.12 -15.32 16.73
CA ALA A 51 -30.02 -14.18 16.91
C ALA A 51 -29.24 -12.91 17.29
N ILE A 52 -29.59 -11.79 16.67
CA ILE A 52 -29.13 -10.44 17.03
C ILE A 52 -29.56 -10.16 18.47
N GLN A 53 -28.63 -9.71 19.30
CA GLN A 53 -28.83 -9.46 20.72
C GLN A 53 -28.93 -7.95 21.01
N PRO A 54 -29.50 -7.56 22.16
CA PRO A 54 -29.36 -6.21 22.67
C PRO A 54 -27.88 -5.81 22.81
N TYR A 55 -27.54 -4.58 22.44
CA TYR A 55 -26.17 -4.04 22.43
C TYR A 55 -25.38 -4.34 23.72
N HIS A 56 -25.95 -4.01 24.88
CA HIS A 56 -25.31 -4.17 26.19
C HIS A 56 -25.00 -5.62 26.59
N LYS A 57 -25.57 -6.61 25.88
CA LYS A 57 -25.23 -8.03 26.07
C LYS A 57 -24.06 -8.49 25.20
N VAL A 58 -23.73 -7.71 24.18
CA VAL A 58 -22.64 -7.98 23.23
C VAL A 58 -21.43 -7.14 23.57
N VAL A 59 -21.63 -5.83 23.70
CA VAL A 59 -20.64 -4.88 24.19
C VAL A 59 -20.98 -4.60 25.65
N THR A 60 -20.32 -5.34 26.55
CA THR A 60 -20.54 -5.24 28.00
C THR A 60 -19.81 -4.04 28.59
N LYS A 61 -20.03 -3.75 29.88
CA LYS A 61 -19.31 -2.68 30.59
C LYS A 61 -17.81 -2.96 30.73
N ASP A 62 -17.40 -4.21 30.61
CA ASP A 62 -15.99 -4.64 30.70
C ASP A 62 -15.23 -4.46 29.37
N ALA A 63 -15.93 -4.05 28.31
CA ALA A 63 -15.35 -3.84 27.00
C ALA A 63 -14.37 -2.66 27.01
N LYS A 64 -13.11 -2.91 26.68
CA LYS A 64 -12.14 -1.85 26.36
C LYS A 64 -12.39 -1.40 24.93
N THR A 65 -12.72 -0.14 24.74
CA THR A 65 -13.09 0.40 23.42
C THR A 65 -12.02 1.33 22.92
N ASP A 66 -11.53 1.05 21.72
CA ASP A 66 -10.67 1.95 20.96
C ASP A 66 -11.50 2.63 19.87
N GLU A 67 -11.39 3.95 19.74
CA GLU A 67 -12.20 4.77 18.84
C GLU A 67 -11.36 5.27 17.67
N GLY A 68 -11.85 5.05 16.45
CA GLY A 68 -11.18 5.45 15.23
C GLY A 68 -12.10 5.24 14.03
N LEU A 69 -11.58 4.64 12.96
CA LEU A 69 -12.34 4.33 11.74
C LEU A 69 -13.60 3.51 12.07
N PHE A 70 -13.43 2.44 12.83
CA PHE A 70 -14.52 1.73 13.53
C PHE A 70 -14.29 1.86 15.03
N LYS A 71 -15.32 1.61 15.85
CA LYS A 71 -15.03 1.30 17.26
C LYS A 71 -14.59 -0.16 17.35
N VAL A 72 -13.49 -0.40 18.05
CA VAL A 72 -12.97 -1.75 18.31
C VAL A 72 -13.17 -2.05 19.78
N HIS A 73 -14.02 -3.01 20.10
CA HIS A 73 -14.26 -3.44 21.47
C HIS A 73 -13.50 -4.73 21.76
N GLN A 74 -12.65 -4.71 22.78
CA GLN A 74 -12.01 -5.90 23.32
C GLN A 74 -12.72 -6.36 24.59
N ILE A 75 -13.13 -7.63 24.62
CA ILE A 75 -13.70 -8.30 25.80
C ILE A 75 -12.97 -9.63 25.93
N ASP A 76 -12.16 -9.77 26.98
CA ASP A 76 -11.19 -10.86 27.13
C ASP A 76 -10.31 -10.98 25.86
N ASP A 77 -10.33 -12.14 25.21
CA ASP A 77 -9.61 -12.44 23.96
C ASP A 77 -10.44 -12.15 22.69
N LYS A 78 -11.65 -11.62 22.82
CA LYS A 78 -12.53 -11.32 21.68
C LYS A 78 -12.42 -9.88 21.24
N PHE A 79 -12.41 -9.70 19.93
CA PHE A 79 -12.42 -8.41 19.28
C PHE A 79 -13.69 -8.25 18.46
N LEU A 80 -14.44 -7.19 18.75
CA LEU A 80 -15.64 -6.81 18.04
C LEU A 80 -15.40 -5.52 17.28
N TYR A 81 -15.92 -5.44 16.05
CA TYR A 81 -16.03 -4.18 15.33
C TYR A 81 -17.45 -3.67 15.43
N GLU A 82 -17.61 -2.42 15.84
CA GLU A 82 -18.81 -1.62 15.61
C GLU A 82 -18.55 -0.72 14.40
N ILE A 83 -19.14 -1.13 13.28
CA ILE A 83 -18.96 -0.51 11.96
C ILE A 83 -20.06 0.55 11.78
N PRO A 84 -19.72 1.84 11.61
CA PRO A 84 -20.69 2.85 11.20
C PRO A 84 -21.34 2.44 9.88
N ASP A 85 -22.67 2.48 9.80
CA ASP A 85 -23.40 2.05 8.60
C ASP A 85 -23.07 2.95 7.38
N SER A 86 -22.59 4.18 7.60
CA SER A 86 -22.06 5.08 6.56
C SER A 86 -20.75 4.62 5.92
N LEU A 87 -20.01 3.72 6.58
CA LEU A 87 -18.78 3.10 6.07
C LEU A 87 -19.03 1.72 5.46
N LEU A 88 -20.26 1.20 5.52
CA LEU A 88 -20.64 0.04 4.72
C LEU A 88 -20.61 0.41 3.24
N GLU A 89 -20.28 -0.55 2.39
CA GLU A 89 -20.03 -0.38 0.95
C GLU A 89 -18.86 0.54 0.56
N ARG A 90 -18.24 1.28 1.51
CA ARG A 90 -16.97 1.97 1.27
C ARG A 90 -15.85 0.95 1.09
N GLU A 91 -14.96 1.26 0.15
CA GLU A 91 -13.79 0.44 -0.13
C GLU A 91 -12.63 0.78 0.80
N MET A 92 -11.93 -0.26 1.22
CA MET A 92 -10.77 -0.17 2.11
C MET A 92 -9.64 -1.02 1.56
N LEU A 93 -8.41 -0.53 1.65
CA LEU A 93 -7.21 -1.26 1.22
C LEU A 93 -6.63 -2.03 2.40
N MET A 94 -6.69 -3.35 2.34
CA MET A 94 -6.01 -4.24 3.27
C MET A 94 -4.57 -4.47 2.82
N VAL A 95 -3.61 -3.92 3.56
CA VAL A 95 -2.18 -4.16 3.37
C VAL A 95 -1.72 -5.17 4.42
N THR A 96 -1.20 -6.31 3.95
CA THR A 96 -0.67 -7.37 4.83
C THR A 96 0.85 -7.30 4.81
N ARG A 97 1.48 -7.24 5.98
CA ARG A 97 2.93 -7.22 6.16
C ARG A 97 3.38 -8.28 7.16
N ILE A 98 4.62 -8.74 7.04
CA ILE A 98 5.29 -9.47 8.12
C ILE A 98 5.73 -8.41 9.15
N ALA A 99 5.17 -8.45 10.35
CA ALA A 99 5.50 -7.55 11.44
C ALA A 99 6.81 -7.94 12.13
N LYS A 100 6.89 -9.21 12.55
CA LYS A 100 8.07 -9.84 13.16
C LYS A 100 8.18 -11.27 12.68
N THR A 101 9.40 -11.76 12.56
CA THR A 101 9.64 -13.13 12.08
C THR A 101 10.98 -13.68 12.54
N ALA A 102 11.10 -15.00 12.53
CA ALA A 102 12.38 -15.68 12.72
C ALA A 102 13.23 -15.64 11.43
N SER A 103 14.53 -15.94 11.57
CA SER A 103 15.49 -15.93 10.47
C SER A 103 15.03 -16.78 9.26
N GLY A 104 15.35 -16.34 8.05
CA GLY A 104 15.11 -17.10 6.83
C GLY A 104 13.67 -17.12 6.29
N ILE A 105 12.70 -16.49 6.97
CA ILE A 105 11.30 -16.40 6.52
C ILE A 105 11.01 -15.07 5.80
N GLY A 106 11.62 -13.98 6.26
CA GLY A 106 11.39 -12.63 5.76
C GLY A 106 12.00 -11.60 6.71
N PHE A 107 11.46 -10.38 6.71
CA PHE A 107 11.86 -9.31 7.62
C PHE A 107 10.63 -8.51 8.07
N GLY A 108 10.72 -7.87 9.23
CA GLY A 108 9.67 -6.97 9.73
C GLY A 108 9.49 -5.76 8.80
N GLY A 109 8.25 -5.40 8.48
CA GLY A 109 7.88 -4.35 7.51
C GLY A 109 7.67 -4.86 6.08
N GLY A 110 8.08 -6.09 5.77
CA GLY A 110 7.96 -6.65 4.42
C GLY A 110 6.51 -6.86 3.98
N LYS A 111 6.10 -6.24 2.86
CA LYS A 111 4.77 -6.40 2.26
C LYS A 111 4.57 -7.83 1.75
N ALA A 112 3.49 -8.46 2.21
CA ALA A 112 3.12 -9.84 1.86
C ALA A 112 1.94 -9.90 0.89
N ASN A 113 0.96 -8.99 1.01
CA ASN A 113 -0.22 -8.97 0.17
C ASN A 113 -0.92 -7.60 0.21
N THR A 114 -1.75 -7.32 -0.80
CA THR A 114 -2.66 -6.16 -0.81
C THR A 114 -4.00 -6.57 -1.43
N LYS A 115 -5.11 -6.19 -0.80
CA LYS A 115 -6.48 -6.45 -1.29
C LYS A 115 -7.38 -5.25 -1.05
N VAL A 116 -8.20 -4.89 -2.02
CA VAL A 116 -9.32 -3.96 -1.78
C VAL A 116 -10.46 -4.78 -1.20
N LEU A 117 -11.01 -4.33 -0.09
CA LEU A 117 -12.09 -4.96 0.64
C LEU A 117 -13.30 -4.04 0.73
N ARG A 118 -14.48 -4.63 0.75
CA ARG A 118 -15.74 -3.92 0.99
C ARG A 118 -16.58 -4.66 2.02
N TRP A 119 -17.07 -3.94 3.02
CA TRP A 119 -17.96 -4.47 4.05
C TRP A 119 -19.41 -4.29 3.60
N GLN A 120 -20.09 -5.39 3.29
CA GLN A 120 -21.45 -5.37 2.74
C GLN A 120 -22.45 -5.97 3.71
N LYS A 121 -23.53 -5.25 4.01
CA LYS A 121 -24.63 -5.76 4.84
C LYS A 121 -25.58 -6.58 3.98
N LYS A 122 -25.74 -7.87 4.31
CA LYS A 122 -26.62 -8.79 3.56
C LYS A 122 -27.49 -9.62 4.51
N GLY A 123 -28.73 -9.18 4.72
CA GLY A 123 -29.64 -9.80 5.68
C GLY A 123 -29.10 -9.65 7.11
N LYS A 124 -28.94 -10.77 7.83
CA LYS A 124 -28.47 -10.79 9.24
C LYS A 124 -26.95 -10.99 9.37
N LYS A 125 -26.19 -10.64 8.34
CA LYS A 125 -24.72 -10.78 8.32
C LYS A 125 -24.05 -9.62 7.58
N ILE A 126 -22.79 -9.37 7.94
CA ILE A 126 -21.85 -8.60 7.14
C ILE A 126 -21.01 -9.57 6.30
N VAL A 127 -20.82 -9.24 5.03
CA VAL A 127 -20.02 -9.99 4.06
C VAL A 127 -18.81 -9.14 3.73
N LEU A 128 -17.61 -9.67 3.94
CA LEU A 128 -16.38 -9.02 3.54
C LEU A 128 -16.02 -9.50 2.13
N ARG A 129 -16.12 -8.58 1.17
CA ARG A 129 -15.88 -8.83 -0.26
C ARG A 129 -14.45 -8.45 -0.63
N VAL A 130 -13.91 -9.10 -1.66
CA VAL A 130 -12.67 -8.66 -2.33
C VAL A 130 -13.05 -7.95 -3.62
N VAL A 131 -12.68 -6.68 -3.73
CA VAL A 131 -12.96 -5.85 -4.91
C VAL A 131 -11.74 -5.86 -5.85
N SER A 132 -12.00 -5.88 -7.15
CA SER A 132 -10.98 -5.76 -8.20
C SER A 132 -11.24 -4.52 -9.03
N HIS A 133 -10.17 -3.76 -9.28
CA HIS A 133 -10.16 -2.61 -10.19
C HIS A 133 -9.27 -2.89 -11.42
N GLN A 134 -9.05 -4.16 -11.76
CA GLN A 134 -8.20 -4.53 -12.90
C GLN A 134 -8.89 -4.31 -14.25
N VAL A 135 -10.21 -4.43 -14.28
CA VAL A 135 -11.04 -4.26 -15.48
C VAL A 135 -12.06 -3.18 -15.19
N VAL A 136 -12.16 -2.17 -16.06
CA VAL A 136 -12.98 -0.97 -15.83
C VAL A 136 -13.72 -0.53 -17.10
N ALA A 137 -14.80 0.23 -16.89
CA ALA A 137 -15.49 1.05 -17.89
C ALA A 137 -16.26 2.16 -17.15
N ALA A 138 -16.45 3.31 -17.80
CA ALA A 138 -17.27 4.38 -17.25
C ALA A 138 -18.70 3.91 -16.99
N ASP A 139 -19.28 4.29 -15.85
CA ASP A 139 -20.63 3.90 -15.43
C ASP A 139 -21.74 4.44 -16.34
N SER A 140 -21.44 5.49 -17.10
CA SER A 140 -22.29 6.04 -18.15
C SER A 140 -22.40 5.16 -19.40
N LEU A 141 -21.57 4.13 -19.54
CA LEU A 141 -21.52 3.28 -20.73
C LEU A 141 -22.26 1.95 -20.50
N PRO A 142 -23.01 1.42 -21.50
CA PRO A 142 -23.69 0.12 -21.37
C PRO A 142 -22.75 -1.05 -21.03
N VAL A 143 -21.52 -1.04 -21.55
CA VAL A 143 -20.51 -2.08 -21.30
C VAL A 143 -20.12 -2.18 -19.82
N HIS A 144 -20.39 -1.15 -19.02
CA HIS A 144 -20.18 -1.17 -17.57
C HIS A 144 -20.87 -2.35 -16.89
N GLU A 145 -22.08 -2.73 -17.34
CA GLU A 145 -22.79 -3.88 -16.78
C GLU A 145 -22.00 -5.18 -16.98
N ALA A 146 -21.43 -5.39 -18.17
CA ALA A 146 -20.60 -6.56 -18.46
C ALA A 146 -19.29 -6.55 -17.64
N VAL A 147 -18.70 -5.37 -17.43
CA VAL A 147 -17.52 -5.18 -16.57
C VAL A 147 -17.84 -5.51 -15.11
N VAL A 148 -18.97 -5.06 -14.58
CA VAL A 148 -19.43 -5.38 -13.21
C VAL A 148 -19.67 -6.88 -13.07
N ASN A 149 -20.32 -7.51 -14.04
CA ASN A 149 -20.56 -8.95 -14.05
C ASN A 149 -19.25 -9.77 -14.11
N SER A 150 -18.26 -9.28 -14.87
CA SER A 150 -16.93 -9.90 -14.99
C SER A 150 -16.07 -9.71 -13.73
N ASN A 151 -16.35 -8.66 -12.95
CA ASN A 151 -15.68 -8.35 -11.69
C ASN A 151 -16.45 -8.85 -10.46
N PHE A 152 -17.17 -9.98 -10.55
CA PHE A 152 -17.88 -10.56 -9.40
C PHE A 152 -16.98 -10.61 -8.16
N GLU A 153 -17.38 -9.86 -7.12
CA GLU A 153 -16.59 -9.69 -5.91
C GLU A 153 -16.63 -10.96 -5.05
N PRO A 154 -15.52 -11.72 -4.91
CA PRO A 154 -15.51 -12.93 -4.11
C PRO A 154 -15.73 -12.63 -2.64
N VAL A 155 -16.35 -13.57 -1.91
CA VAL A 155 -16.51 -13.46 -0.45
C VAL A 155 -15.23 -13.93 0.23
N LEU A 156 -14.58 -13.03 0.97
CA LEU A 156 -13.42 -13.36 1.81
C LEU A 156 -13.85 -13.98 3.14
N TYR A 157 -14.85 -13.38 3.79
CA TYR A 157 -15.35 -13.82 5.10
C TYR A 157 -16.79 -13.36 5.31
N THR A 158 -17.52 -14.00 6.23
CA THR A 158 -18.87 -13.57 6.62
C THR A 158 -19.02 -13.54 8.13
N PHE A 159 -19.70 -12.50 8.62
CA PHE A 159 -19.88 -12.24 10.05
C PHE A 159 -21.36 -12.15 10.38
N PRO A 160 -21.90 -13.02 11.26
CA PRO A 160 -23.24 -12.80 11.81
C PRO A 160 -23.29 -11.48 12.56
N ILE A 161 -24.35 -10.69 12.32
CA ILE A 161 -24.58 -9.46 13.09
C ILE A 161 -24.87 -9.85 14.54
N LYS A 162 -24.11 -9.28 15.48
CA LYS A 162 -24.25 -9.57 16.91
C LYS A 162 -25.22 -8.60 17.57
N ALA A 163 -25.14 -7.32 17.24
CA ALA A 163 -26.00 -6.25 17.74
C ALA A 163 -26.03 -5.07 16.78
N PHE A 164 -26.93 -4.13 17.03
CA PHE A 164 -26.87 -2.76 16.53
C PHE A 164 -26.61 -1.83 17.71
N ASN A 165 -25.99 -0.67 17.47
CA ASN A 165 -25.89 0.37 18.48
C ASN A 165 -27.29 0.95 18.81
N LYS A 166 -27.39 1.79 19.85
CA LYS A 166 -28.67 2.31 20.36
C LYS A 166 -29.50 3.01 19.27
N ASP A 167 -28.84 3.76 18.40
CA ASP A 167 -29.49 4.57 17.37
C ASP A 167 -29.59 3.83 16.02
N THR A 168 -29.17 2.56 15.97
CA THR A 168 -29.16 1.71 14.76
C THR A 168 -28.34 2.25 13.59
N THR A 169 -27.41 3.16 13.86
CA THR A 169 -26.48 3.77 12.91
C THR A 169 -25.17 3.02 12.77
N ALA A 170 -24.95 1.98 13.58
CA ALA A 170 -23.77 1.12 13.50
C ALA A 170 -24.11 -0.35 13.77
N THR A 171 -23.34 -1.23 13.14
CA THR A 171 -23.51 -2.68 13.16
C THR A 171 -22.33 -3.35 13.88
N VAL A 172 -22.62 -4.18 14.89
CA VAL A 172 -21.60 -4.89 15.68
C VAL A 172 -21.39 -6.31 15.17
N ILE A 173 -20.13 -6.67 14.90
CA ILE A 173 -19.70 -8.01 14.49
C ILE A 173 -18.51 -8.50 15.32
N ASP A 174 -18.31 -9.82 15.37
CA ASP A 174 -17.13 -10.44 16.01
C ASP A 174 -16.11 -10.81 14.94
N VAL A 175 -14.92 -10.19 15.01
CA VAL A 175 -13.85 -10.37 14.01
C VAL A 175 -12.72 -11.26 14.49
N THR A 176 -12.82 -11.82 15.70
CA THR A 176 -11.76 -12.65 16.31
C THR A 176 -11.31 -13.78 15.39
N GLU A 177 -12.25 -14.44 14.73
CA GLU A 177 -11.95 -15.56 13.83
C GLU A 177 -11.31 -15.14 12.49
N LEU A 178 -11.48 -13.89 12.06
CA LEU A 178 -10.84 -13.38 10.84
C LEU A 178 -9.31 -13.44 10.98
N PHE A 179 -8.80 -13.13 12.17
CA PHE A 179 -7.37 -13.05 12.44
C PHE A 179 -6.80 -14.34 13.08
N THR A 180 -7.60 -15.11 13.81
CA THR A 180 -7.13 -16.38 14.42
C THR A 180 -7.23 -17.59 13.49
N LYS A 181 -8.15 -17.62 12.52
CA LYS A 181 -8.23 -18.71 11.52
C LYS A 181 -7.28 -18.51 10.36
N ASP A 182 -7.08 -19.55 9.56
CA ASP A 182 -6.21 -19.51 8.38
C ASP A 182 -6.87 -18.84 7.17
N VAL A 183 -7.16 -17.54 7.29
CA VAL A 183 -7.60 -16.72 6.17
C VAL A 183 -6.37 -16.40 5.31
N LYS A 184 -6.17 -17.19 4.25
CA LYS A 184 -4.94 -17.16 3.42
C LYS A 184 -4.54 -15.77 2.94
N ALA A 185 -5.51 -14.91 2.62
CA ALA A 185 -5.24 -13.55 2.14
C ALA A 185 -4.61 -12.64 3.20
N LEU A 186 -4.73 -12.97 4.49
CA LEU A 186 -4.26 -12.20 5.64
C LEU A 186 -3.07 -12.88 6.35
N GLY A 187 -2.45 -13.88 5.73
CA GLY A 187 -1.41 -14.71 6.35
C GLY A 187 -0.17 -14.86 5.48
N LEU A 188 0.56 -15.95 5.69
CA LEU A 188 1.79 -16.24 4.95
C LEU A 188 1.47 -16.46 3.45
N PRO A 189 2.17 -15.79 2.52
CA PRO A 189 1.95 -15.93 1.08
C PRO A 189 2.11 -17.36 0.55
N GLN A 190 1.37 -17.70 -0.51
CA GLN A 190 1.31 -19.06 -1.04
C GLN A 190 2.65 -19.59 -1.57
N ASN A 191 3.50 -18.74 -2.14
CA ASN A 191 4.85 -19.12 -2.58
C ASN A 191 5.72 -19.54 -1.38
N ARG A 192 5.69 -18.79 -0.27
CA ARG A 192 6.38 -19.14 0.98
C ARG A 192 5.80 -20.42 1.60
N ARG A 193 4.48 -20.58 1.58
CA ARG A 193 3.83 -21.83 2.02
C ARG A 193 4.33 -23.04 1.25
N LYS A 194 4.46 -22.93 -0.08
CA LYS A 194 5.02 -23.99 -0.93
C LYS A 194 6.49 -24.24 -0.60
N GLN A 195 7.30 -23.18 -0.56
CA GLN A 195 8.74 -23.25 -0.26
C GLN A 195 9.02 -24.01 1.04
N TYR A 196 8.26 -23.73 2.09
CA TYR A 196 8.47 -24.34 3.39
C TYR A 196 7.57 -25.55 3.69
N LYS A 197 6.81 -26.05 2.70
CA LYS A 197 5.91 -27.20 2.87
C LYS A 197 4.93 -27.00 4.04
N VAL A 198 4.30 -25.83 4.11
CA VAL A 198 3.26 -25.51 5.10
C VAL A 198 2.02 -26.37 4.84
N THR A 199 1.51 -27.02 5.89
CA THR A 199 0.36 -27.93 5.80
C THR A 199 -0.92 -27.35 6.41
N ARG A 200 -0.85 -26.83 7.65
CA ARG A 200 -1.99 -26.26 8.38
C ARG A 200 -1.55 -25.15 9.34
N LEU A 201 -2.50 -24.34 9.78
CA LEU A 201 -2.33 -23.42 10.90
C LEU A 201 -2.49 -24.17 12.24
N GLU A 202 -1.59 -23.91 13.18
CA GLU A 202 -1.64 -24.37 14.57
C GLU A 202 -2.45 -23.36 15.39
N ALA A 203 -3.77 -23.59 15.51
CA ALA A 203 -4.69 -22.63 16.13
C ALA A 203 -4.37 -22.33 17.61
N ASN A 204 -3.92 -23.32 18.38
CA ASN A 204 -3.50 -23.15 19.78
C ASN A 204 -2.16 -22.42 19.95
N LYS A 205 -1.43 -22.17 18.86
CA LYS A 205 -0.17 -21.40 18.82
C LYS A 205 -0.33 -20.09 18.03
N SER A 206 -1.56 -19.68 17.76
CA SER A 206 -1.90 -18.50 16.98
C SER A 206 -2.89 -17.65 17.76
N PHE A 207 -2.64 -16.35 17.85
CA PHE A 207 -3.40 -15.45 18.70
C PHE A 207 -3.29 -14.00 18.20
N ILE A 208 -4.20 -13.15 18.65
CA ILE A 208 -4.20 -11.72 18.35
C ILE A 208 -3.37 -11.01 19.42
N GLU A 209 -2.41 -10.20 18.98
CA GLU A 209 -1.59 -9.35 19.87
C GLU A 209 -2.32 -8.04 20.17
N SER A 210 -2.86 -7.41 19.13
CA SER A 210 -3.64 -6.18 19.28
C SER A 210 -4.49 -5.91 18.04
N VAL A 211 -5.55 -5.12 18.23
CA VAL A 211 -6.30 -4.49 17.14
C VAL A 211 -6.52 -3.04 17.54
N LYS A 212 -5.94 -2.11 16.78
CA LYS A 212 -5.99 -0.67 17.05
C LYS A 212 -6.80 0.05 15.98
N SER A 213 -7.58 1.04 16.37
CA SER A 213 -8.39 1.85 15.49
C SER A 213 -7.83 3.25 15.39
N TYR A 214 -7.39 3.63 14.20
CA TYR A 214 -6.97 4.98 13.88
C TYR A 214 -8.04 5.67 13.03
N PRO A 215 -8.02 7.01 12.88
CA PRO A 215 -9.06 7.72 12.14
C PRO A 215 -9.26 7.25 10.69
N LEU A 216 -8.19 6.79 10.02
CA LEU A 216 -8.24 6.38 8.62
C LEU A 216 -7.84 4.91 8.38
N ASN A 217 -7.47 4.16 9.41
CA ASN A 217 -7.17 2.73 9.27
C ASN A 217 -7.42 1.94 10.55
N ILE A 218 -7.57 0.62 10.42
CA ILE A 218 -7.54 -0.32 11.55
C ILE A 218 -6.34 -1.23 11.37
N GLU A 219 -5.52 -1.35 12.41
CA GLU A 219 -4.30 -2.16 12.41
C GLU A 219 -4.49 -3.38 13.32
N ALA A 220 -4.47 -4.58 12.73
CA ALA A 220 -4.51 -5.84 13.47
C ALA A 220 -3.15 -6.53 13.44
N ARG A 221 -2.61 -6.81 14.63
CA ARG A 221 -1.39 -7.61 14.84
C ARG A 221 -1.76 -8.97 15.40
N HIS A 222 -1.30 -10.04 14.74
CA HIS A 222 -1.58 -11.40 15.16
C HIS A 222 -0.43 -12.35 14.82
N VAL A 223 -0.18 -13.30 15.72
CA VAL A 223 0.77 -14.37 15.51
C VAL A 223 0.07 -15.51 14.79
N LYS A 224 0.63 -15.94 13.66
CA LYS A 224 0.23 -17.15 12.95
C LYS A 224 1.36 -18.16 12.98
N THR A 225 1.08 -19.32 13.58
CA THR A 225 1.99 -20.46 13.60
C THR A 225 1.47 -21.54 12.66
N TYR A 226 2.32 -22.03 11.76
CA TYR A 226 1.98 -23.04 10.77
C TYR A 226 2.83 -24.29 10.95
N ALA A 227 2.22 -25.46 10.87
CA ALA A 227 2.96 -26.71 10.74
C ALA A 227 3.68 -26.75 9.39
N SER A 228 4.96 -27.10 9.42
CA SER A 228 5.89 -26.93 8.30
C SER A 228 6.79 -28.16 8.18
N GLY A 229 6.87 -28.74 6.98
CA GLY A 229 7.79 -29.85 6.69
C GLY A 229 9.22 -29.40 6.37
N ALA A 230 9.45 -28.10 6.20
CA ALA A 230 10.78 -27.52 5.95
C ALA A 230 10.88 -26.10 6.54
N PRO A 231 10.78 -25.94 7.88
CA PRO A 231 10.91 -24.63 8.51
C PRO A 231 12.37 -24.11 8.38
N PRO A 232 12.59 -22.85 7.96
CA PRO A 232 13.92 -22.35 7.64
C PRO A 232 14.73 -21.93 8.88
N SER A 233 14.07 -21.59 9.99
CA SER A 233 14.72 -21.05 11.20
C SER A 233 15.01 -22.12 12.26
N ASN A 234 14.05 -23.02 12.50
CA ASN A 234 14.14 -24.01 13.55
C ASN A 234 13.43 -25.30 13.14
N ALA A 235 14.21 -26.31 12.75
CA ALA A 235 13.69 -27.61 12.34
C ALA A 235 13.04 -28.39 13.49
N SER A 236 13.48 -28.19 14.74
CA SER A 236 13.03 -29.00 15.88
C SER A 236 11.58 -28.71 16.29
N THR A 237 11.07 -27.52 15.99
CA THR A 237 9.67 -27.17 16.29
C THR A 237 8.68 -27.74 15.29
N GLY A 238 9.14 -28.09 14.08
CA GLY A 238 8.27 -28.49 12.97
C GLY A 238 7.28 -27.39 12.55
N THR A 239 7.53 -26.12 12.91
CA THR A 239 6.60 -25.01 12.68
C THR A 239 7.29 -23.73 12.21
N ILE A 240 6.51 -22.87 11.56
CA ILE A 240 6.87 -21.50 11.21
C ILE A 240 5.94 -20.57 11.97
N SER A 241 6.49 -19.65 12.75
CA SER A 241 5.72 -18.59 13.42
C SER A 241 6.07 -17.23 12.83
N VAL A 242 5.05 -16.47 12.46
CA VAL A 242 5.16 -15.10 11.95
C VAL A 242 4.15 -14.23 12.66
N GLU A 243 4.57 -13.06 13.11
CA GLU A 243 3.65 -12.00 13.49
C GLU A 243 3.28 -11.27 12.19
N MET A 244 1.99 -11.21 11.89
CA MET A 244 1.43 -10.53 10.73
C MET A 244 0.82 -9.19 11.17
N SER A 245 0.99 -8.19 10.31
CA SER A 245 0.29 -6.91 10.36
C SER A 245 -0.74 -6.88 9.25
N ASN A 246 -1.96 -6.49 9.60
CA ASN A 246 -3.06 -6.30 8.67
C ASN A 246 -3.66 -4.90 8.88
N SER A 247 -3.22 -3.98 8.03
CA SER A 247 -3.67 -2.59 8.03
C SER A 247 -4.79 -2.39 7.02
N MET A 248 -5.99 -2.08 7.50
CA MET A 248 -7.14 -1.79 6.67
C MET A 248 -7.35 -0.29 6.56
N ILE A 249 -6.93 0.27 5.44
CA ILE A 249 -6.91 1.71 5.18
C ILE A 249 -8.21 2.12 4.46
N LEU A 250 -8.90 3.13 4.95
CA LEU A 250 -10.05 3.71 4.26
C LEU A 250 -9.57 4.40 2.98
N LEU A 251 -10.12 4.00 1.82
CA LEU A 251 -9.79 4.67 0.56
C LEU A 251 -10.49 6.04 0.46
N PRO A 252 -9.86 7.04 -0.19
CA PRO A 252 -10.46 8.34 -0.46
C PRO A 252 -11.85 8.20 -1.09
N GLU A 253 -12.78 9.06 -0.68
CA GLU A 253 -14.12 9.02 -1.27
C GLU A 253 -14.10 9.39 -2.76
N LYS A 254 -13.37 10.46 -3.07
CA LYS A 254 -13.11 10.93 -4.43
C LYS A 254 -11.67 10.56 -4.81
N PRO A 255 -11.48 9.60 -5.73
CA PRO A 255 -10.14 9.27 -6.23
C PRO A 255 -9.44 10.51 -6.78
N MET A 256 -8.13 10.63 -6.55
CA MET A 256 -7.31 11.67 -7.16
C MET A 256 -7.40 11.61 -8.69
N LYS A 257 -7.33 12.78 -9.35
CA LYS A 257 -7.18 12.85 -10.80
C LYS A 257 -5.92 12.10 -11.25
N ARG A 258 -6.13 11.07 -12.08
CA ARG A 258 -5.06 10.27 -12.66
C ARG A 258 -4.19 11.13 -13.57
N ARG A 259 -2.90 10.79 -13.65
CA ARG A 259 -1.99 11.22 -14.71
C ARG A 259 -1.57 9.99 -15.50
N TYR A 260 -1.71 10.01 -16.82
CA TYR A 260 -1.33 8.86 -17.63
C TYR A 260 0.18 8.66 -17.64
N PHE A 261 0.57 7.40 -17.65
CA PHE A 261 1.95 6.98 -17.75
C PHE A 261 2.48 7.20 -19.18
N ASP A 262 3.73 7.65 -19.25
CA ASP A 262 4.50 7.77 -20.49
C ASP A 262 5.87 7.12 -20.25
N GLU A 263 6.29 6.24 -21.15
CA GLU A 263 7.52 5.46 -20.98
C GLU A 263 8.81 6.30 -21.09
N ARG A 264 8.72 7.51 -21.64
CA ARG A 264 9.86 8.43 -21.78
C ARG A 264 10.24 9.08 -20.45
N VAL A 265 9.38 9.01 -19.43
CA VAL A 265 9.63 9.54 -18.10
C VAL A 265 9.50 8.41 -17.07
N GLY A 266 10.57 8.18 -16.32
CA GLY A 266 10.62 7.14 -15.29
C GLY A 266 9.59 7.34 -14.20
N TRP A 267 8.61 6.44 -14.13
CA TRP A 267 7.59 6.45 -13.09
C TRP A 267 7.07 5.04 -12.75
N PHE A 268 6.79 4.79 -11.48
CA PHE A 268 6.04 3.61 -11.03
C PHE A 268 4.58 3.76 -11.44
N ALA A 269 4.10 2.87 -12.31
CA ALA A 269 2.75 2.97 -12.86
C ALA A 269 1.95 1.70 -12.66
N ARG A 270 0.63 1.87 -12.57
CA ARG A 270 -0.35 0.79 -12.43
C ARG A 270 -1.22 0.75 -13.67
N GLY A 271 -1.63 -0.47 -14.04
CA GLY A 271 -2.45 -0.73 -15.22
C GLY A 271 -3.86 -1.16 -14.88
N GLN A 272 -4.82 -0.73 -15.70
CA GLN A 272 -6.18 -1.24 -15.76
C GLN A 272 -6.53 -1.57 -17.22
N VAL A 273 -7.37 -2.56 -17.44
CA VAL A 273 -7.92 -2.88 -18.76
C VAL A 273 -9.25 -2.14 -18.89
N ASP A 274 -9.29 -1.17 -19.79
CA ASP A 274 -10.46 -0.36 -20.09
C ASP A 274 -11.24 -0.97 -21.26
N TYR A 275 -12.55 -1.10 -21.07
CA TYR A 275 -13.54 -1.59 -22.04
C TYR A 275 -14.48 -0.48 -22.54
N GLY A 276 -14.34 0.74 -22.03
CA GLY A 276 -15.17 1.88 -22.42
C GLY A 276 -14.70 2.64 -23.66
N ASP A 277 -13.53 2.30 -24.20
CA ASP A 277 -12.96 2.90 -25.41
C ASP A 277 -13.70 2.38 -26.66
N GLU A 278 -13.90 3.23 -27.68
CA GLU A 278 -14.54 2.86 -28.94
C GLU A 278 -13.68 1.94 -29.83
N ALA A 279 -12.40 1.79 -29.50
CA ALA A 279 -11.53 0.84 -30.18
C ALA A 279 -12.16 -0.56 -30.21
N GLN A 280 -12.00 -1.27 -31.33
CA GLN A 280 -12.44 -2.67 -31.50
C GLN A 280 -11.58 -3.67 -30.68
N LYS A 281 -11.10 -3.27 -29.50
CA LYS A 281 -10.33 -4.05 -28.54
C LYS A 281 -10.30 -3.33 -27.19
N SER A 282 -10.21 -4.09 -26.10
CA SER A 282 -9.89 -3.51 -24.78
C SER A 282 -8.48 -2.91 -24.77
N LYS A 283 -8.28 -1.82 -24.03
CA LYS A 283 -7.00 -1.13 -23.94
C LYS A 283 -6.45 -1.16 -22.52
N THR A 284 -5.17 -1.42 -22.36
CA THR A 284 -4.52 -1.23 -21.06
C THR A 284 -4.17 0.24 -20.89
N ILE A 285 -4.83 0.90 -19.95
CA ILE A 285 -4.48 2.24 -19.49
C ILE A 285 -3.50 2.12 -18.33
N ARG A 286 -2.42 2.91 -18.37
CA ARG A 286 -1.44 3.00 -17.27
C ARG A 286 -1.42 4.41 -16.72
N PHE A 287 -1.35 4.54 -15.40
CA PHE A 287 -1.30 5.82 -14.71
C PHE A 287 -0.30 5.78 -13.56
N LEU A 288 0.15 6.97 -13.18
CA LEU A 288 1.23 7.19 -12.21
C LEU A 288 0.80 6.84 -10.78
N ASP A 289 1.70 6.24 -10.01
CA ASP A 289 1.65 6.27 -8.55
C ASP A 289 2.26 7.59 -8.06
N ARG A 290 1.46 8.50 -7.48
CA ARG A 290 1.95 9.81 -6.99
C ARG A 290 1.16 10.32 -5.80
N TRP A 291 1.79 11.17 -4.98
CA TRP A 291 1.09 11.93 -3.94
C TRP A 291 0.10 12.94 -4.53
N ARG A 292 -1.00 13.20 -3.82
CA ARG A 292 -1.95 14.27 -4.19
C ARG A 292 -1.39 15.63 -3.78
N LEU A 293 -0.79 16.35 -4.73
CA LEU A 293 -0.38 17.74 -4.57
C LEU A 293 -1.28 18.66 -5.40
N GLU A 294 -2.03 19.51 -4.69
CA GLU A 294 -2.97 20.46 -5.27
C GLU A 294 -2.62 21.87 -4.80
N VAL A 295 -2.83 22.87 -5.67
CA VAL A 295 -2.63 24.29 -5.33
C VAL A 295 -3.79 24.75 -4.44
N LYS A 296 -3.51 25.50 -3.36
CA LYS A 296 -4.55 26.13 -2.54
C LYS A 296 -5.38 27.09 -3.39
N ASP A 297 -6.69 27.18 -3.14
CA ASP A 297 -7.59 27.92 -4.03
C ASP A 297 -7.23 29.42 -4.10
N GLU A 298 -6.75 29.97 -2.99
CA GLU A 298 -6.24 31.34 -2.85
C GLU A 298 -4.89 31.61 -3.56
N ASP A 299 -4.16 30.57 -3.94
CA ASP A 299 -2.81 30.66 -4.52
C ASP A 299 -2.80 30.34 -6.03
N ILE A 300 -3.95 30.05 -6.64
CA ILE A 300 -4.09 29.71 -8.07
C ILE A 300 -3.45 30.79 -8.97
N GLU A 301 -3.76 32.06 -8.73
CA GLU A 301 -3.23 33.16 -9.57
C GLU A 301 -1.73 33.38 -9.38
N LYS A 302 -1.19 33.12 -8.19
CA LYS A 302 0.27 33.13 -7.94
C LYS A 302 0.95 32.00 -8.73
N PHE A 303 0.38 30.80 -8.65
CA PHE A 303 0.89 29.64 -9.38
C PHE A 303 0.89 29.86 -10.90
N LYS A 304 -0.18 30.47 -11.45
CA LYS A 304 -0.25 30.84 -12.88
C LYS A 304 0.83 31.84 -13.29
N ARG A 305 1.23 32.76 -12.40
CA ARG A 305 2.35 33.68 -12.63
C ARG A 305 3.73 33.03 -12.47
N GLY A 306 3.79 31.75 -12.10
CA GLY A 306 5.04 31.03 -11.88
C GLY A 306 5.63 31.23 -10.48
N GLU A 307 4.90 31.84 -9.55
CA GLU A 307 5.36 31.94 -8.16
C GLU A 307 5.24 30.59 -7.45
N LEU A 308 6.19 30.31 -6.55
CA LEU A 308 6.16 29.10 -5.72
C LEU A 308 5.07 29.21 -4.65
N VAL A 309 4.19 28.22 -4.61
CA VAL A 309 3.06 28.14 -3.66
C VAL A 309 3.22 26.94 -2.74
N GLU A 310 2.47 26.90 -1.64
CA GLU A 310 2.43 25.69 -0.81
C GLU A 310 1.30 24.77 -1.26
N PRO A 311 1.48 23.44 -1.27
CA PRO A 311 0.39 22.53 -1.60
C PRO A 311 -0.69 22.56 -0.52
N LYS A 312 -1.93 22.21 -0.88
CA LYS A 312 -3.04 22.00 0.08
C LYS A 312 -2.65 21.02 1.19
N LYS A 313 -1.94 19.96 0.83
CA LYS A 313 -1.40 18.96 1.77
C LYS A 313 0.06 18.66 1.42
N PRO A 314 1.03 19.06 2.26
CA PRO A 314 2.43 18.68 2.07
C PRO A 314 2.63 17.18 2.36
N ILE A 315 3.66 16.61 1.76
CA ILE A 315 4.17 15.26 2.04
C ILE A 315 5.01 15.36 3.32
N VAL A 316 4.62 14.64 4.36
CA VAL A 316 5.31 14.70 5.65
C VAL A 316 5.84 13.33 6.02
N TYR A 317 7.15 13.24 6.24
CA TYR A 317 7.81 12.06 6.77
C TYR A 317 8.21 12.27 8.23
N TYR A 318 7.96 11.26 9.05
CA TYR A 318 8.42 11.21 10.43
C TYR A 318 9.62 10.28 10.56
N ILE A 319 10.56 10.62 11.44
CA ILE A 319 11.70 9.76 11.74
C ILE A 319 11.36 8.87 12.93
N ASP A 320 11.36 7.54 12.75
CA ASP A 320 11.05 6.61 13.84
C ASP A 320 11.83 6.94 15.12
N ARG A 321 11.13 6.93 16.28
CA ARG A 321 11.72 7.17 17.61
C ARG A 321 12.89 6.23 17.88
N ALA A 322 12.89 5.02 17.30
CA ALA A 322 13.99 4.04 17.42
C ALA A 322 15.27 4.43 16.65
N THR A 323 15.22 5.44 15.77
CA THR A 323 16.39 5.89 15.00
C THR A 323 17.44 6.51 15.91
N PRO A 324 18.72 6.10 15.85
CA PRO A 324 19.81 6.72 16.60
C PRO A 324 19.87 8.22 16.38
N LYS A 325 19.91 9.00 17.47
CA LYS A 325 19.77 10.48 17.44
C LYS A 325 20.76 11.15 16.48
N LYS A 326 22.01 10.69 16.44
CA LYS A 326 23.05 11.25 15.57
C LYS A 326 22.73 11.17 14.07
N TRP A 327 21.94 10.18 13.64
CA TRP A 327 21.61 9.96 12.23
C TRP A 327 20.35 10.69 11.77
N ARG A 328 19.45 11.06 12.70
CA ARG A 328 18.14 11.66 12.37
C ARG A 328 18.29 12.89 11.48
N GLN A 329 19.23 13.79 11.80
CA GLN A 329 19.45 15.01 11.03
C GLN A 329 19.83 14.74 9.56
N TYR A 330 20.56 13.66 9.28
CA TYR A 330 21.02 13.33 7.94
C TYR A 330 19.89 12.71 7.12
N ILE A 331 19.08 11.86 7.75
CA ILE A 331 17.87 11.29 7.13
C ILE A 331 16.88 12.42 6.80
N LYS A 332 16.62 13.34 7.74
CA LYS A 332 15.76 14.51 7.51
C LYS A 332 16.23 15.36 6.33
N LYS A 333 17.53 15.66 6.27
CA LYS A 333 18.14 16.39 5.13
C LYS A 333 17.93 15.64 3.81
N GLY A 334 18.10 14.31 3.79
CA GLY A 334 17.89 13.52 2.56
C GLY A 334 16.44 13.55 2.06
N ILE A 335 15.47 13.61 2.97
CA ILE A 335 14.05 13.81 2.63
C ILE A 335 13.84 15.21 2.04
N GLU A 336 14.38 16.23 2.69
CA GLU A 336 14.19 17.64 2.31
C GLU A 336 15.04 18.06 1.09
N ASP A 337 16.03 17.27 0.69
CA ASP A 337 16.80 17.48 -0.54
C ASP A 337 15.91 17.50 -1.79
N TRP A 338 14.75 16.84 -1.74
CA TRP A 338 13.76 16.83 -2.83
C TRP A 338 12.97 18.13 -2.98
N GLN A 339 13.07 19.07 -2.03
CA GLN A 339 12.38 20.36 -2.11
C GLN A 339 12.69 21.09 -3.43
N VAL A 340 13.96 21.10 -3.85
CA VAL A 340 14.38 21.75 -5.11
C VAL A 340 13.74 21.15 -6.36
N ALA A 341 13.32 19.88 -6.32
CA ALA A 341 12.60 19.25 -7.42
C ALA A 341 11.10 19.61 -7.40
N PHE A 342 10.51 19.77 -6.22
CA PHE A 342 9.13 20.25 -6.09
C PHE A 342 8.99 21.74 -6.44
N GLU A 343 10.04 22.54 -6.25
CA GLU A 343 10.07 23.93 -6.69
C GLU A 343 9.87 24.03 -8.21
N GLU A 344 10.45 23.11 -8.98
CA GLU A 344 10.23 23.01 -10.44
C GLU A 344 8.79 22.60 -10.78
N ALA A 345 8.13 21.86 -9.90
CA ALA A 345 6.69 21.60 -9.98
C ALA A 345 5.82 22.80 -9.56
N GLY A 346 6.43 23.88 -9.08
CA GLY A 346 5.77 25.11 -8.62
C GLY A 346 5.43 25.12 -7.12
N PHE A 347 5.96 24.18 -6.34
CA PHE A 347 5.69 24.07 -4.92
C PHE A 347 6.92 24.31 -4.05
N LYS A 348 6.76 25.14 -3.01
CA LYS A 348 7.67 25.20 -1.86
C LYS A 348 7.06 24.45 -0.68
N ASN A 349 7.88 24.01 0.28
CA ASN A 349 7.41 23.27 1.46
C ASN A 349 6.55 22.04 1.11
N ALA A 350 6.86 21.40 -0.03
CA ALA A 350 6.09 20.28 -0.55
C ALA A 350 6.40 18.97 0.18
N ILE A 351 7.64 18.79 0.61
CA ILE A 351 8.12 17.62 1.33
C ILE A 351 8.90 18.04 2.58
N ILE A 352 8.49 17.51 3.74
CA ILE A 352 8.97 17.97 5.05
C ILE A 352 9.31 16.75 5.92
N ALA A 353 10.41 16.85 6.66
CA ALA A 353 10.79 15.82 7.63
C ALA A 353 10.55 16.31 9.08
N LYS A 354 9.95 15.46 9.92
CA LYS A 354 9.63 15.78 11.31
C LYS A 354 10.13 14.71 12.27
N ASP A 355 10.40 15.11 13.52
CA ASP A 355 10.39 14.11 14.59
C ASP A 355 8.94 13.76 14.91
N PRO A 356 8.64 12.51 15.29
CA PRO A 356 7.35 12.14 15.84
C PRO A 356 7.13 12.93 17.14
N PRO A 357 5.86 13.21 17.49
CA PRO A 357 5.55 13.77 18.80
C PRO A 357 6.17 12.90 19.91
N SER A 358 6.43 13.48 21.07
CA SER A 358 6.83 12.71 22.25
C SER A 358 5.67 11.80 22.70
N ILE A 359 5.95 10.81 23.56
CA ILE A 359 4.89 9.97 24.16
C ILE A 359 3.94 10.83 25.00
N GLU A 360 4.43 11.93 25.56
CA GLU A 360 3.64 12.86 26.37
C GLU A 360 2.76 13.77 25.51
N GLU A 361 3.24 14.18 24.33
CA GLU A 361 2.51 15.02 23.38
C GLU A 361 1.40 14.23 22.66
N ASP A 362 1.70 12.99 22.26
CA ASP A 362 0.74 12.09 21.62
C ASP A 362 1.10 10.63 21.97
N PRO A 363 0.46 10.06 23.00
CA PRO A 363 0.68 8.68 23.40
C PRO A 363 0.12 7.68 22.38
N ASP A 364 -0.84 8.11 21.55
CA ASP A 364 -1.49 7.27 20.54
C ASP A 364 -0.77 7.35 19.19
N TRP A 365 0.20 8.26 19.04
CA TRP A 365 1.07 8.30 17.87
C TRP A 365 1.70 6.93 17.66
N SER A 366 1.40 6.39 16.50
CA SER A 366 1.87 5.11 16.07
C SER A 366 2.31 5.25 14.64
N PRO A 367 3.45 4.66 14.29
CA PRO A 367 3.86 4.68 12.90
C PRO A 367 2.96 3.77 12.03
N GLU A 368 2.09 2.96 12.64
CA GLU A 368 1.05 2.16 11.95
C GLU A 368 -0.23 2.96 11.62
N ASP A 369 -0.31 4.22 12.04
CA ASP A 369 -1.39 5.11 11.63
C ASP A 369 -1.08 5.64 10.22
N VAL A 370 -1.96 5.35 9.26
CA VAL A 370 -1.77 5.70 7.84
C VAL A 370 -1.62 7.20 7.59
N ARG A 371 -2.01 8.05 8.55
CA ARG A 371 -1.80 9.50 8.48
C ARG A 371 -0.32 9.89 8.49
N TYR A 372 0.57 9.00 8.94
CA TYR A 372 2.00 9.27 9.08
C TYR A 372 2.81 8.36 8.16
N SER A 373 3.58 8.96 7.26
CA SER A 373 4.66 8.26 6.54
C SER A 373 5.93 8.30 7.37
N VAL A 374 6.64 7.19 7.49
CA VAL A 374 7.70 7.04 8.50
C VAL A 374 8.96 6.39 7.91
N VAL A 375 10.13 6.93 8.24
CA VAL A 375 11.40 6.21 8.08
C VAL A 375 11.58 5.27 9.26
N ARG A 376 11.32 3.98 9.06
CA ARG A 376 11.35 2.91 10.06
C ARG A 376 12.75 2.38 10.27
N TYR A 377 13.26 2.44 11.51
CA TYR A 377 14.61 1.93 11.80
C TYR A 377 14.55 0.46 12.22
N LEU A 378 15.06 -0.43 11.37
CA LEU A 378 14.99 -1.88 11.55
C LEU A 378 16.30 -2.44 12.09
N ALA A 379 16.23 -3.11 13.25
CA ALA A 379 17.34 -3.88 13.83
C ALA A 379 17.53 -5.20 13.06
N SER A 380 18.14 -5.12 11.88
CA SER A 380 18.32 -6.25 10.96
C SER A 380 19.71 -6.23 10.32
N PRO A 381 20.34 -7.40 10.13
CA PRO A 381 21.67 -7.49 9.54
C PRO A 381 21.69 -7.27 8.02
N ILE A 382 20.51 -7.16 7.38
CA ILE A 382 20.40 -6.93 5.94
C ILE A 382 21.04 -5.57 5.59
N PRO A 383 22.07 -5.53 4.73
CA PRO A 383 22.73 -4.29 4.36
C PRO A 383 21.98 -3.63 3.20
N ASN A 384 20.81 -3.03 3.46
CA ASN A 384 20.00 -2.37 2.44
C ASN A 384 19.11 -1.25 3.02
N ALA A 385 18.44 -0.49 2.16
CA ALA A 385 17.25 0.29 2.47
C ALA A 385 16.17 0.02 1.41
N MET A 386 14.92 0.38 1.69
CA MET A 386 13.83 0.21 0.72
C MET A 386 12.73 1.24 0.98
N GLY A 387 12.39 2.04 -0.03
CA GLY A 387 11.28 3.00 -0.03
C GLY A 387 10.02 2.49 -0.74
N PRO A 388 9.23 1.57 -0.16
CA PRO A 388 7.95 1.17 -0.73
C PRO A 388 6.89 2.25 -0.52
N HIS A 389 5.84 2.20 -1.33
CA HIS A 389 4.63 2.99 -1.13
C HIS A 389 3.37 2.14 -1.24
N VAL A 390 2.29 2.65 -0.67
CA VAL A 390 0.94 2.08 -0.77
C VAL A 390 0.04 3.06 -1.51
N SER A 391 -0.53 2.62 -2.64
CA SER A 391 -1.39 3.46 -3.48
C SER A 391 -2.83 2.97 -3.55
N ASP A 392 -3.76 3.91 -3.72
CA ASP A 392 -5.11 3.66 -4.17
C ASP A 392 -5.09 3.07 -5.59
N PRO A 393 -5.58 1.83 -5.79
CA PRO A 393 -5.54 1.17 -7.10
C PRO A 393 -6.49 1.81 -8.13
N ARG A 394 -7.36 2.75 -7.72
CA ARG A 394 -8.31 3.45 -8.59
C ARG A 394 -7.73 4.75 -9.16
N SER A 395 -6.70 5.33 -8.56
CA SER A 395 -6.15 6.63 -9.00
C SER A 395 -4.64 6.65 -9.11
N GLY A 396 -3.94 5.75 -8.42
CA GLY A 396 -2.50 5.84 -8.20
C GLY A 396 -2.13 6.84 -7.10
N GLU A 397 -3.09 7.36 -6.33
CA GLU A 397 -2.79 8.20 -5.19
C GLU A 397 -2.00 7.43 -4.13
N ILE A 398 -0.78 7.86 -3.84
CA ILE A 398 0.01 7.34 -2.73
C ILE A 398 -0.66 7.79 -1.42
N LEU A 399 -1.02 6.82 -0.59
CA LEU A 399 -1.72 7.01 0.68
C LEU A 399 -0.75 7.14 1.85
N GLU A 400 0.28 6.30 1.88
CA GLU A 400 1.38 6.32 2.84
C GLU A 400 2.67 5.74 2.23
N SER A 401 3.79 6.03 2.88
CA SER A 401 5.04 5.30 2.68
C SER A 401 5.79 5.05 3.99
N ASP A 402 6.20 3.80 4.20
CA ASP A 402 7.12 3.36 5.25
C ASP A 402 8.49 2.99 4.65
N ILE A 403 9.47 3.91 4.72
CA ILE A 403 10.85 3.63 4.30
C ILE A 403 11.47 2.68 5.31
N ASN A 404 11.90 1.51 4.84
CA ASN A 404 12.55 0.49 5.66
C ASN A 404 14.06 0.78 5.70
N TRP A 405 14.51 1.30 6.83
CA TRP A 405 15.90 1.64 7.08
C TRP A 405 16.58 0.55 7.91
N TYR A 406 17.35 -0.33 7.28
CA TYR A 406 18.02 -1.42 7.99
C TYR A 406 19.31 -0.91 8.62
N HIS A 407 19.57 -1.30 9.87
CA HIS A 407 20.76 -0.85 10.60
C HIS A 407 22.06 -1.07 9.79
N ASN A 408 22.19 -2.21 9.11
CA ASN A 408 23.40 -2.56 8.36
C ASN A 408 23.55 -1.88 7.00
N VAL A 409 22.67 -0.95 6.60
CA VAL A 409 22.90 -0.11 5.42
C VAL A 409 24.23 0.64 5.49
N MET A 410 24.68 0.97 6.71
CA MET A 410 25.97 1.62 6.95
C MET A 410 27.16 0.74 6.53
N THR A 411 27.07 -0.59 6.66
CA THR A 411 28.10 -1.51 6.17
C THR A 411 28.23 -1.46 4.65
N LEU A 412 27.10 -1.41 3.95
CA LEU A 412 27.05 -1.26 2.49
C LEU A 412 27.70 0.05 2.06
N LEU A 413 27.28 1.16 2.69
CA LEU A 413 27.79 2.50 2.43
C LEU A 413 29.29 2.60 2.68
N ARG A 414 29.78 2.07 3.80
CA ARG A 414 31.20 2.03 4.12
C ARG A 414 32.00 1.32 3.04
N ASN A 415 31.54 0.13 2.63
CA ASN A 415 32.22 -0.68 1.63
C ASN A 415 32.24 0.01 0.26
N TRP A 416 31.10 0.53 -0.20
CA TRP A 416 31.02 1.26 -1.47
C TRP A 416 31.94 2.48 -1.47
N PHE A 417 31.85 3.31 -0.44
CA PHE A 417 32.64 4.54 -0.36
C PHE A 417 34.14 4.26 -0.25
N PHE A 418 34.55 3.25 0.54
CA PHE A 418 35.94 2.81 0.59
C PHE A 418 36.41 2.34 -0.79
N VAL A 419 35.74 1.36 -1.39
CA VAL A 419 36.16 0.74 -2.65
C VAL A 419 36.22 1.76 -3.79
N GLN A 420 35.27 2.70 -3.83
CA GLN A 420 35.10 3.59 -4.98
C GLN A 420 35.81 4.94 -4.82
N THR A 421 36.21 5.35 -3.61
CA THR A 421 36.75 6.72 -3.40
C THR A 421 38.07 6.78 -2.64
N ALA A 422 38.49 5.70 -1.95
CA ALA A 422 39.67 5.73 -1.08
C ALA A 422 40.98 6.09 -1.79
N ALA A 423 41.08 5.93 -3.12
CA ALA A 423 42.24 6.33 -3.90
C ALA A 423 42.53 7.84 -3.82
N ILE A 424 41.48 8.67 -3.65
CA ILE A 424 41.59 10.13 -3.63
C ILE A 424 41.04 10.77 -2.36
N ASN A 425 40.39 9.99 -1.51
CA ASN A 425 39.64 10.49 -0.36
C ASN A 425 40.18 9.88 0.95
N PRO A 426 41.03 10.61 1.70
CA PRO A 426 41.54 10.15 2.98
C PRO A 426 40.47 9.80 4.02
N ASP A 427 39.31 10.49 3.99
CA ASP A 427 38.20 10.19 4.91
C ASP A 427 37.54 8.82 4.65
N ALA A 428 37.78 8.23 3.48
CA ALA A 428 37.32 6.89 3.14
C ALA A 428 38.34 5.79 3.45
N GLN A 429 39.57 6.11 3.87
CA GLN A 429 40.65 5.12 4.09
C GLN A 429 40.62 4.46 5.47
N SER A 430 39.75 4.92 6.37
CA SER A 430 39.59 4.34 7.70
C SER A 430 38.65 3.12 7.70
N THR A 431 38.90 2.16 8.58
CA THR A 431 37.97 1.04 8.82
C THR A 431 36.68 1.48 9.50
N GLU A 432 36.73 2.57 10.26
CA GLU A 432 35.59 3.25 10.89
C GLU A 432 35.53 4.70 10.43
N PHE A 433 34.44 5.07 9.78
CA PHE A 433 34.24 6.43 9.29
C PHE A 433 33.80 7.35 10.42
N LYS A 434 34.26 8.61 10.38
CA LYS A 434 33.73 9.68 11.22
C LYS A 434 32.22 9.82 11.02
N ASP A 435 31.50 10.26 12.04
CA ASP A 435 30.04 10.40 12.00
C ASP A 435 29.60 11.37 10.90
N GLU A 436 30.37 12.40 10.58
CA GLU A 436 30.06 13.34 9.50
C GLU A 436 30.15 12.70 8.12
N VAL A 437 31.09 11.78 7.94
CA VAL A 437 31.27 11.04 6.68
C VAL A 437 30.13 10.05 6.53
N MET A 438 29.90 9.19 7.52
CA MET A 438 28.80 8.22 7.48
C MET A 438 27.44 8.92 7.37
N GLY A 439 27.24 10.02 8.10
CA GLY A 439 26.04 10.84 8.03
C GLY A 439 25.76 11.37 6.61
N ARG A 440 26.79 11.80 5.87
CA ARG A 440 26.63 12.22 4.48
C ARG A 440 26.17 11.07 3.58
N LEU A 441 26.71 9.86 3.79
CA LEU A 441 26.29 8.66 3.05
C LEU A 441 24.85 8.25 3.40
N ILE A 442 24.46 8.40 4.66
CA ILE A 442 23.08 8.21 5.14
C ILE A 442 22.12 9.20 4.45
N ARG A 443 22.48 10.49 4.37
CA ARG A 443 21.68 11.51 3.66
C ARG A 443 21.45 11.11 2.19
N PHE A 444 22.50 10.67 1.50
CA PHE A 444 22.42 10.21 0.11
C PHE A 444 21.46 9.04 -0.08
N VAL A 445 21.59 7.96 0.71
CA VAL A 445 20.67 6.82 0.60
C VAL A 445 19.25 7.24 1.00
N SER A 446 19.10 8.07 2.02
CA SER A 446 17.78 8.60 2.39
C SER A 446 17.13 9.36 1.24
N ALA A 447 17.88 10.21 0.53
CA ALA A 447 17.36 10.91 -0.64
C ALA A 447 17.01 9.94 -1.79
N HIS A 448 17.82 8.92 -2.05
CA HIS A 448 17.53 7.88 -3.04
C HIS A 448 16.22 7.13 -2.71
N GLU A 449 16.07 6.65 -1.48
CA GLU A 449 14.86 5.93 -1.07
C GLU A 449 13.61 6.81 -1.15
N VAL A 450 13.72 8.10 -0.80
CA VAL A 450 12.61 9.06 -0.94
C VAL A 450 12.21 9.22 -2.41
N GLY A 451 13.14 9.16 -3.36
CA GLY A 451 12.79 9.17 -4.79
C GLY A 451 11.82 8.04 -5.16
N HIS A 452 12.02 6.83 -4.62
CA HIS A 452 11.09 5.72 -4.81
C HIS A 452 9.71 5.99 -4.22
N THR A 453 9.65 6.60 -3.03
CA THR A 453 8.38 6.92 -2.37
C THR A 453 7.63 8.08 -3.04
N LEU A 454 8.31 8.87 -3.87
CA LEU A 454 7.71 9.89 -4.74
C LEU A 454 7.19 9.32 -6.05
N GLY A 455 7.40 8.03 -6.33
CA GLY A 455 6.94 7.36 -7.54
C GLY A 455 8.04 7.13 -8.59
N LEU A 456 9.31 7.44 -8.30
CA LEU A 456 10.40 7.31 -9.27
C LEU A 456 11.06 5.92 -9.21
N PRO A 457 11.17 5.20 -10.33
CA PRO A 457 12.02 4.01 -10.41
C PRO A 457 13.50 4.42 -10.51
N HIS A 458 14.39 3.42 -10.51
CA HIS A 458 15.79 3.66 -10.90
C HIS A 458 15.86 4.18 -12.35
N ASN A 459 16.79 5.10 -12.61
CA ASN A 459 17.12 5.58 -13.96
C ASN A 459 18.51 5.05 -14.37
N MET A 460 18.54 3.87 -15.00
CA MET A 460 19.79 3.24 -15.45
C MET A 460 20.36 3.86 -16.73
N GLY A 461 19.64 4.81 -17.34
CA GLY A 461 20.08 5.52 -18.55
C GLY A 461 20.55 6.94 -18.29
N SER A 462 20.69 7.37 -17.02
CA SER A 462 20.99 8.77 -16.69
C SER A 462 22.46 9.12 -16.92
N SER A 463 23.38 8.28 -16.48
CA SER A 463 24.82 8.53 -16.43
C SER A 463 25.49 8.69 -17.79
N VAL A 464 24.87 8.22 -18.87
CA VAL A 464 25.37 8.41 -20.25
C VAL A 464 25.47 9.90 -20.64
N ALA A 465 24.76 10.78 -19.94
CA ALA A 465 24.77 12.21 -20.22
C ALA A 465 26.08 12.91 -19.86
N TYR A 466 26.88 12.34 -18.97
CA TYR A 466 28.14 12.94 -18.52
C TYR A 466 29.33 12.30 -19.25
N PRO A 467 30.12 13.10 -19.99
CA PRO A 467 31.42 12.65 -20.48
C PRO A 467 32.30 12.19 -19.31
N VAL A 468 32.98 11.05 -19.48
CA VAL A 468 33.75 10.41 -18.39
C VAL A 468 34.87 11.33 -17.88
N ASP A 469 35.52 12.07 -18.76
CA ASP A 469 36.58 13.04 -18.40
C ASP A 469 36.06 14.20 -17.54
N SER A 470 34.81 14.62 -17.75
CA SER A 470 34.16 15.68 -16.97
C SER A 470 33.98 15.30 -15.50
N LEU A 471 33.92 14.00 -15.18
CA LEU A 471 33.85 13.51 -13.79
C LEU A 471 35.15 13.75 -13.00
N ARG A 472 36.25 14.10 -13.67
CA ARG A 472 37.52 14.51 -13.04
C ARG A 472 37.61 16.02 -12.80
N SER A 473 36.63 16.79 -13.29
CA SER A 473 36.58 18.25 -13.12
C SER A 473 35.79 18.65 -11.87
N ALA A 474 36.44 19.36 -10.95
CA ALA A 474 35.78 19.89 -9.76
C ALA A 474 34.68 20.89 -10.10
N THR A 475 34.92 21.79 -11.06
CA THR A 475 33.90 22.79 -11.47
C THR A 475 32.67 22.13 -12.08
N PHE A 476 32.85 21.05 -12.83
CA PHE A 476 31.75 20.28 -13.40
C PHE A 476 30.98 19.52 -12.33
N THR A 477 31.67 18.68 -11.55
CA THR A 477 31.04 17.78 -10.58
C THR A 477 30.40 18.53 -9.40
N GLN A 478 30.93 19.70 -9.00
CA GLN A 478 30.29 20.54 -7.99
C GLN A 478 28.97 21.15 -8.48
N LYS A 479 28.84 21.41 -9.79
CA LYS A 479 27.62 21.94 -10.40
C LYS A 479 26.58 20.84 -10.66
N TYR A 480 27.03 19.69 -11.13
CA TYR A 480 26.16 18.67 -11.73
C TYR A 480 26.10 17.35 -10.95
N GLY A 481 26.92 17.19 -9.90
CA GLY A 481 27.11 15.91 -9.23
C GLY A 481 27.83 14.90 -10.13
N THR A 482 27.48 13.63 -9.99
CA THR A 482 28.11 12.51 -10.73
C THR A 482 27.16 11.78 -11.68
N ALA A 483 25.87 12.09 -11.62
CA ALA A 483 24.86 11.69 -12.60
C ALA A 483 23.73 12.74 -12.64
N PRO A 484 22.96 12.85 -13.74
CA PRO A 484 21.79 13.74 -13.82
C PRO A 484 20.64 13.33 -12.90
N SER A 485 20.64 12.09 -12.39
CA SER A 485 19.63 11.56 -11.47
C SER A 485 20.29 10.87 -10.28
N ILE A 486 19.81 11.16 -9.07
CA ILE A 486 20.16 10.37 -7.87
C ILE A 486 19.62 8.93 -7.95
N MET A 487 18.65 8.68 -8.84
CA MET A 487 18.04 7.37 -9.05
C MET A 487 18.89 6.45 -9.96
N ASP A 488 20.03 6.91 -10.45
CA ASP A 488 21.01 6.08 -11.14
C ASP A 488 21.86 5.26 -10.14
N TYR A 489 22.48 4.19 -10.61
CA TYR A 489 23.48 3.39 -9.90
C TYR A 489 24.92 3.87 -10.08
N ALA A 490 25.14 4.99 -10.78
CA ALA A 490 26.35 5.80 -10.71
C ALA A 490 26.50 6.48 -9.32
N ARG A 491 26.65 5.68 -8.26
CA ARG A 491 26.56 6.11 -6.86
C ARG A 491 27.74 6.97 -6.39
N PHE A 492 28.96 6.53 -6.70
CA PHE A 492 30.19 7.21 -6.25
C PHE A 492 31.17 7.41 -7.40
N ASN A 493 31.86 8.54 -7.39
CA ASN A 493 32.81 8.92 -8.44
C ASN A 493 34.14 8.15 -8.32
N TYR A 494 34.18 6.93 -8.87
CA TYR A 494 35.40 6.12 -8.95
C TYR A 494 36.30 6.49 -10.13
N VAL A 495 35.90 7.46 -10.97
CA VAL A 495 36.69 7.93 -12.11
C VAL A 495 37.78 8.89 -11.65
N ALA A 496 37.52 9.68 -10.61
CA ALA A 496 38.47 10.63 -10.05
C ALA A 496 39.78 9.96 -9.59
N GLN A 497 40.89 10.62 -9.87
CA GLN A 497 42.27 10.14 -9.66
C GLN A 497 43.04 11.08 -8.71
N PRO A 498 44.16 10.62 -8.11
CA PRO A 498 45.00 11.49 -7.30
C PRO A 498 45.39 12.76 -8.07
N GLY A 499 45.15 13.93 -7.47
CA GLY A 499 45.33 15.24 -8.10
C GLY A 499 44.03 15.91 -8.60
N ASP A 500 42.90 15.17 -8.65
CA ASP A 500 41.58 15.73 -8.98
C ASP A 500 40.93 16.37 -7.73
N ASP A 501 41.59 17.37 -7.14
CA ASP A 501 41.17 17.97 -5.88
C ASP A 501 39.80 18.67 -5.98
N GLY A 502 38.93 18.41 -4.99
CA GLY A 502 37.64 19.11 -4.87
C GLY A 502 36.50 18.59 -5.75
N VAL A 503 36.67 17.47 -6.45
CA VAL A 503 35.57 16.81 -7.19
C VAL A 503 34.46 16.33 -6.25
N ALA A 504 33.22 16.41 -6.71
CA ALA A 504 32.10 15.78 -6.01
C ALA A 504 32.17 14.25 -6.17
N LEU A 505 31.89 13.53 -5.09
CA LEU A 505 31.99 12.08 -5.04
C LEU A 505 30.65 11.35 -5.19
N MET A 506 29.54 12.07 -5.31
CA MET A 506 28.18 11.51 -5.21
C MET A 506 27.22 12.31 -6.09
N PRO A 507 26.10 11.73 -6.58
CA PRO A 507 25.06 12.49 -7.24
C PRO A 507 24.20 13.26 -6.21
N ASN A 508 23.58 14.34 -6.66
CA ASN A 508 22.59 15.11 -5.93
C ASN A 508 21.20 14.91 -6.56
N ILE A 509 20.16 15.57 -6.05
CA ILE A 509 18.90 15.74 -6.79
C ILE A 509 19.19 16.55 -8.06
N GLY A 510 19.30 15.84 -9.17
CA GLY A 510 19.87 16.34 -10.41
C GLY A 510 18.81 16.87 -11.39
N ILE A 511 19.26 17.19 -12.60
CA ILE A 511 18.42 17.78 -13.66
C ILE A 511 17.28 16.83 -14.05
N TYR A 512 17.56 15.53 -14.16
CA TYR A 512 16.55 14.55 -14.51
C TYR A 512 15.51 14.40 -13.39
N ASP A 513 15.95 14.36 -12.13
CA ASP A 513 15.05 14.22 -10.97
C ASP A 513 14.05 15.38 -10.91
N LYS A 514 14.55 16.61 -11.09
CA LYS A 514 13.77 17.83 -11.19
C LYS A 514 12.77 17.79 -12.34
N HIS A 515 13.21 17.36 -13.52
CA HIS A 515 12.34 17.19 -14.68
C HIS A 515 11.23 16.18 -14.41
N ALA A 516 11.56 15.00 -13.88
CA ALA A 516 10.59 13.96 -13.59
C ALA A 516 9.57 14.44 -12.56
N ILE A 517 10.00 15.02 -11.44
CA ILE A 517 9.09 15.56 -10.41
C ILE A 517 8.19 16.65 -10.99
N ARG A 518 8.74 17.59 -11.78
CA ARG A 518 7.91 18.59 -12.48
C ARG A 518 6.88 17.90 -13.39
N TRP A 519 7.30 16.93 -14.18
CA TRP A 519 6.42 16.21 -15.10
C TRP A 519 5.33 15.42 -14.39
N GLY A 520 5.58 14.82 -13.22
CA GLY A 520 4.60 14.02 -12.49
C GLY A 520 3.72 14.82 -11.51
N TYR A 521 4.25 15.91 -10.93
CA TYR A 521 3.60 16.65 -9.85
C TYR A 521 3.10 18.04 -10.21
N ARG A 522 3.59 18.69 -11.27
CA ARG A 522 3.10 20.03 -11.64
C ARG A 522 1.62 19.97 -12.05
N PRO A 523 0.71 20.69 -11.37
CA PRO A 523 -0.69 20.77 -11.78
C PRO A 523 -0.84 21.47 -13.12
N ILE A 524 -1.73 20.96 -13.97
CA ILE A 524 -2.14 21.58 -15.24
C ILE A 524 -3.57 22.07 -15.02
N LEU A 525 -3.72 23.34 -14.64
CA LEU A 525 -4.96 23.89 -14.08
C LEU A 525 -6.13 23.90 -15.08
N ASP A 526 -5.83 24.06 -16.37
CA ASP A 526 -6.85 24.12 -17.43
C ASP A 526 -7.30 22.73 -17.93
N ALA A 527 -6.73 21.65 -17.38
CA ALA A 527 -7.10 20.29 -17.74
C ALA A 527 -8.22 19.77 -16.82
N GLU A 528 -9.38 19.45 -17.36
CA GLU A 528 -10.51 18.89 -16.59
C GLU A 528 -10.32 17.37 -16.37
N THR A 529 -9.88 16.66 -17.41
CA THR A 529 -9.68 15.22 -17.43
C THR A 529 -8.20 14.84 -17.52
N ALA A 530 -7.89 13.57 -17.28
CA ALA A 530 -6.53 13.05 -17.44
C ALA A 530 -6.06 13.06 -18.91
N GLU A 531 -7.00 12.96 -19.84
CA GLU A 531 -6.73 13.02 -21.29
C GLU A 531 -6.30 14.43 -21.71
N ASP A 532 -6.90 15.47 -21.13
CA ASP A 532 -6.58 16.87 -21.43
C ASP A 532 -5.12 17.24 -21.07
N GLU A 533 -4.50 16.51 -20.13
CA GLU A 533 -3.10 16.73 -19.76
C GLU A 533 -2.12 16.28 -20.87
N LYS A 534 -2.51 15.33 -21.73
CA LYS A 534 -1.57 14.63 -22.63
C LYS A 534 -0.78 15.55 -23.54
N LYS A 535 -1.43 16.57 -24.13
CA LYS A 535 -0.76 17.52 -25.03
C LYS A 535 0.36 18.27 -24.32
N THR A 536 0.07 18.78 -23.12
CA THR A 536 1.02 19.52 -22.29
C THR A 536 2.15 18.61 -21.78
N LEU A 537 1.81 17.41 -21.30
CA LEU A 537 2.79 16.43 -20.84
C LEU A 537 3.73 15.97 -21.95
N ASN A 538 3.20 15.70 -23.15
CA ASN A 538 4.02 15.36 -24.31
C ASN A 538 4.95 16.52 -24.68
N LYS A 539 4.44 17.76 -24.68
CA LYS A 539 5.27 18.94 -24.94
C LYS A 539 6.44 19.05 -23.96
N TRP A 540 6.19 18.90 -22.66
CA TRP A 540 7.27 18.96 -21.65
C TRP A 540 8.34 17.89 -21.85
N ILE A 541 8.00 16.73 -22.38
CA ILE A 541 8.97 15.70 -22.76
C ILE A 541 9.73 16.11 -24.02
N THR A 542 9.01 16.52 -25.08
CA THR A 542 9.63 16.82 -26.38
C THR A 542 10.50 18.07 -26.37
N ASP A 543 10.27 18.99 -25.43
CA ASP A 543 11.13 20.16 -25.21
C ASP A 543 12.58 19.75 -24.84
N HIS A 544 12.81 18.48 -24.47
CA HIS A 544 14.11 17.92 -24.11
C HIS A 544 14.45 16.62 -24.88
N ALA A 545 13.79 16.33 -26.01
CA ALA A 545 13.85 15.01 -26.68
C ALA A 545 15.28 14.53 -27.02
N ASP A 546 16.19 15.44 -27.34
CA ASP A 546 17.55 15.15 -27.79
C ASP A 546 18.62 15.52 -26.75
N ASP A 547 18.21 15.80 -25.51
CA ASP A 547 19.13 16.14 -24.42
C ASP A 547 19.33 14.95 -23.48
N PRO A 548 20.53 14.32 -23.48
CA PRO A 548 20.85 13.20 -22.60
C PRO A 548 20.62 13.49 -21.11
N MET A 549 20.69 14.76 -20.69
CA MET A 549 20.43 15.18 -19.31
C MET A 549 19.02 14.83 -18.81
N TYR A 550 18.08 14.65 -19.74
CA TYR A 550 16.67 14.37 -19.49
C TYR A 550 16.30 12.92 -19.84
N ARG A 551 17.28 12.08 -20.17
CA ARG A 551 17.03 10.71 -20.61
C ARG A 551 16.67 9.79 -19.44
N PHE A 552 15.61 9.02 -19.67
CA PHE A 552 15.26 7.87 -18.83
C PHE A 552 15.71 6.55 -19.47
N GLY A 553 16.30 5.67 -18.66
CA GLY A 553 16.57 4.28 -19.02
C GLY A 553 16.00 3.32 -17.98
N HIS A 554 15.14 2.40 -18.42
CA HIS A 554 14.56 1.40 -17.55
C HIS A 554 15.61 0.44 -16.98
N GLN A 555 15.43 0.05 -15.72
CA GLN A 555 16.16 -1.07 -15.14
C GLN A 555 15.82 -2.36 -15.89
N GLN A 556 16.84 -3.00 -16.47
CA GLN A 556 16.70 -4.29 -17.12
C GLN A 556 16.77 -5.39 -16.06
N VAL A 557 15.75 -6.26 -16.03
CA VAL A 557 15.68 -7.42 -15.13
C VAL A 557 15.38 -8.65 -15.98
N PHE A 558 16.13 -9.73 -15.77
CA PHE A 558 16.07 -11.03 -16.49
C PHE A 558 16.58 -11.07 -17.92
N SER A 559 16.43 -10.00 -18.71
CA SER A 559 16.91 -9.94 -20.09
C SER A 559 17.63 -8.62 -20.30
N VAL A 560 18.96 -8.69 -20.38
CA VAL A 560 19.81 -7.55 -20.76
C VAL A 560 19.62 -7.35 -22.26
N VAL A 561 19.04 -6.23 -22.65
CA VAL A 561 19.00 -5.82 -24.06
C VAL A 561 20.17 -4.86 -24.21
N ASP A 562 21.28 -5.37 -24.73
CA ASP A 562 22.39 -4.53 -25.16
C ASP A 562 21.86 -3.63 -26.30
N PRO A 563 21.91 -2.29 -26.17
CA PRO A 563 21.32 -1.36 -27.12
C PRO A 563 21.82 -1.48 -28.57
#